data_AF-A0A933CPG1-F1
#
_entry.id   AF-A0A933CPG1-F1
#
_cell.length_a   1.000
_cell.length_b   1.000
_cell.length_c   1.000
_cell.angle_alpha   90.00
_cell.angle_beta   90.00
_cell.angle_gamma   90.00
#
_symmetry.space_group_name_H-M   'P 1'
#
loop_
_entity.id
_entity.type
_entity.pdbx_description
1 polymer ?
#
loop_
_entity_poly.entity_id
_entity_poly.type
_entity_poly.pdbx_seq_one_letter_code
_entity_poly.pdbx_strand_id
1 'polypeptide(L)'
;RAIRQKALEDGKTIYMAVPKLHATKPFIELDPEKLKTSAYNASSIMGASKYGRPVSLHEMKKIDLIVCGSVAVNRSGARVGKGGGYSDLEYALLREERKVDARTVIITTVHPLQIIDEQIPMTEHDIPLDVIITPEEAIELKSHYRKPEGIYWPILPQEKIDAIPVLKNRKQG
;
A
#
# COMPACT_ATOMS: atom_id res chain seq x y z
N ARG A 1 11.04 6.26 -4.20
CA ARG A 1 12.07 5.43 -4.89
C ARG A 1 13.10 4.93 -3.90
N ALA A 2 13.76 5.82 -3.14
CA ALA A 2 14.82 5.48 -2.18
C ALA A 2 14.48 4.31 -1.25
N ILE A 3 13.29 4.30 -0.62
CA ILE A 3 12.84 3.21 0.26
C ILE A 3 12.88 1.85 -0.44
N ARG A 4 12.38 1.78 -1.67
CA ARG A 4 12.36 0.53 -2.44
C ARG A 4 13.76 0.09 -2.82
N GLN A 5 14.60 1.02 -3.24
CA GLN A 5 15.98 0.71 -3.56
C GLN A 5 16.69 0.10 -2.33
N LYS A 6 16.61 0.79 -1.19
CA LYS A 6 17.25 0.34 0.04
C LYS A 6 16.71 -1.01 0.52
N ALA A 7 15.40 -1.21 0.46
CA ALA A 7 14.80 -2.50 0.81
C ALA A 7 15.30 -3.64 -0.08
N LEU A 8 15.47 -3.42 -1.39
CA LEU A 8 16.06 -4.43 -2.29
C LEU A 8 17.54 -4.68 -1.98
N GLU A 9 18.32 -3.63 -1.70
CA GLU A 9 19.73 -3.75 -1.29
C GLU A 9 19.88 -4.53 0.02
N ASP A 10 18.90 -4.41 0.92
CA ASP A 10 18.83 -5.16 2.18
C ASP A 10 18.19 -6.56 2.02
N GLY A 11 18.05 -7.05 0.78
CA GLY A 11 17.56 -8.40 0.50
C GLY A 11 16.06 -8.62 0.71
N LYS A 12 15.25 -7.55 0.81
CA LYS A 12 13.80 -7.64 1.05
C LYS A 12 13.04 -7.79 -0.26
N THR A 13 12.07 -8.71 -0.30
CA THR A 13 11.09 -8.77 -1.39
C THR A 13 10.13 -7.58 -1.31
N ILE A 14 9.85 -6.93 -2.43
CA ILE A 14 8.92 -5.79 -2.52
C ILE A 14 7.76 -6.14 -3.42
N TYR A 15 6.55 -5.75 -3.00
CA TYR A 15 5.38 -5.73 -3.87
C TYR A 15 4.97 -4.29 -4.17
N MET A 16 4.72 -3.99 -5.43
CA MET A 16 4.20 -2.69 -5.87
C MET A 16 2.88 -2.89 -6.59
N ALA A 17 1.83 -2.18 -6.18
CA ALA A 17 0.59 -2.16 -6.94
C ALA A 17 0.80 -1.51 -8.31
N VAL A 18 0.18 -2.08 -9.35
CA VAL A 18 0.11 -1.43 -10.66
C VAL A 18 -0.85 -0.23 -10.58
N PRO A 19 -0.62 0.84 -11.36
CA PRO A 19 -1.48 2.03 -11.32
C PRO A 19 -2.96 1.67 -11.45
N LYS A 20 -3.79 2.16 -10.53
CA LYS A 20 -5.24 1.94 -10.52
C LYS A 20 -5.70 0.46 -10.45
N LEU A 21 -4.83 -0.49 -10.12
CA LEU A 21 -5.16 -1.93 -10.06
C LEU A 21 -5.80 -2.48 -11.36
N HIS A 22 -5.49 -1.87 -12.51
CA HIS A 22 -6.15 -2.15 -13.78
C HIS A 22 -5.85 -3.55 -14.38
N ALA A 23 -4.92 -4.30 -13.77
CA ALA A 23 -4.49 -5.62 -14.27
C ALA A 23 -5.07 -6.76 -13.42
N THR A 24 -5.26 -7.93 -14.04
CA THR A 24 -5.65 -9.17 -13.35
C THR A 24 -4.58 -9.68 -12.39
N LYS A 25 -3.31 -9.34 -12.65
CA LYS A 25 -2.17 -9.46 -11.74
C LYS A 25 -1.80 -8.06 -11.23
N PRO A 26 -2.49 -7.56 -10.19
CA PRO A 26 -2.44 -6.13 -9.85
C PRO A 26 -1.18 -5.72 -9.08
N PHE A 27 -0.25 -6.64 -8.82
CA PHE A 27 1.01 -6.34 -8.14
C PHE A 27 2.21 -6.78 -8.97
N ILE A 28 3.34 -6.13 -8.73
CA ILE A 28 4.65 -6.48 -9.27
C ILE A 28 5.53 -6.89 -8.09
N GLU A 29 6.04 -8.12 -8.15
CA GLU A 29 7.05 -8.63 -7.23
C GLU A 29 8.46 -8.25 -7.71
N LEU A 30 9.24 -7.67 -6.81
CA LEU A 30 10.67 -7.47 -6.95
C LEU A 30 11.37 -8.31 -5.89
N ASP A 31 11.91 -9.44 -6.33
CA ASP A 31 12.65 -10.38 -5.49
C ASP A 31 14.15 -10.21 -5.77
N PRO A 32 14.96 -9.66 -4.83
CA PRO A 32 16.38 -9.41 -5.02
C PRO A 32 17.17 -10.61 -5.54
N GLU A 33 16.80 -11.84 -5.15
CA GLU A 33 17.46 -13.06 -5.59
C GLU A 33 17.21 -13.41 -7.06
N LYS A 34 16.14 -12.86 -7.65
CA LYS A 34 15.71 -13.13 -9.03
C LYS A 34 15.94 -11.95 -9.98
N LEU A 35 16.27 -10.77 -9.45
CA LEU A 35 16.47 -9.57 -10.25
C LEU A 35 17.73 -9.69 -11.12
N LYS A 36 17.56 -9.47 -12.43
CA LYS A 36 18.67 -9.43 -13.41
C LYS A 36 19.24 -8.01 -13.60
N THR A 37 19.07 -7.13 -12.61
CA THR A 37 19.52 -5.74 -12.65
C THR A 37 19.77 -5.21 -11.23
N SER A 38 20.37 -4.03 -11.11
CA SER A 38 20.62 -3.40 -9.82
C SER A 38 19.32 -2.96 -9.13
N ALA A 39 19.33 -2.92 -7.80
CA ALA A 39 18.24 -2.38 -6.99
C ALA A 39 17.84 -0.94 -7.42
N TYR A 40 18.82 -0.11 -7.78
CA TYR A 40 18.60 1.23 -8.30
C TYR A 40 17.72 1.21 -9.57
N ASN A 41 18.02 0.33 -10.52
CA ASN A 41 17.27 0.21 -11.77
C ASN A 41 15.86 -0.35 -11.54
N ALA A 42 15.75 -1.41 -10.73
CA ALA A 42 14.48 -2.07 -10.44
C ALA A 42 13.50 -1.21 -9.60
N SER A 43 14.00 -0.32 -8.74
CA SER A 43 13.17 0.42 -7.77
C SER A 43 12.32 1.57 -8.35
N SER A 44 12.49 1.93 -9.62
CA SER A 44 11.64 2.91 -10.31
C SER A 44 10.32 2.27 -10.76
N ILE A 45 9.30 3.07 -11.11
CA ILE A 45 8.02 2.51 -11.61
C ILE A 45 8.25 1.73 -12.92
N MET A 46 8.95 2.36 -13.87
CA MET A 46 9.29 1.73 -15.15
C MET A 46 10.23 0.53 -14.97
N GLY A 47 11.21 0.64 -14.08
CA GLY A 47 12.10 -0.46 -13.74
C GLY A 47 11.39 -1.64 -13.11
N ALA A 48 10.46 -1.39 -12.18
CA ALA A 48 9.67 -2.44 -11.58
C ALA A 48 8.83 -3.17 -12.63
N SER A 49 8.18 -2.42 -13.54
CA SER A 49 7.43 -3.00 -14.66
C SER A 49 8.30 -3.84 -15.60
N LYS A 50 9.54 -3.40 -15.86
CA LYS A 50 10.47 -4.07 -16.78
C LYS A 50 11.13 -5.31 -16.18
N TYR A 51 11.54 -5.25 -14.91
CA TYR A 51 12.39 -6.27 -14.29
C TYR A 51 11.68 -7.09 -13.21
N GLY A 52 10.53 -6.63 -12.73
CA GLY A 52 9.71 -7.35 -11.77
C GLY A 52 8.78 -8.35 -12.43
N ARG A 53 8.20 -9.21 -11.59
CA ARG A 53 7.26 -10.25 -11.99
C ARG A 53 5.84 -9.82 -11.64
N PRO A 54 4.91 -9.70 -12.60
CA PRO A 54 3.50 -9.49 -12.28
C PRO A 54 2.93 -10.68 -11.50
N VAL A 55 2.19 -10.40 -10.43
CA VAL A 55 1.60 -11.40 -9.52
C VAL A 55 0.14 -11.09 -9.22
N SER A 56 -0.67 -12.14 -9.16
CA SER A 56 -2.00 -12.13 -8.56
C SER A 56 -1.91 -12.07 -7.04
N LEU A 57 -3.03 -11.79 -6.38
CA LEU A 57 -3.10 -11.75 -4.92
C LEU A 57 -2.71 -13.09 -4.28
N HIS A 58 -3.10 -14.22 -4.87
CA HIS A 58 -2.79 -15.56 -4.34
C HIS A 58 -1.28 -15.87 -4.38
N GLU A 59 -0.59 -15.39 -5.42
CA GLU A 59 0.86 -15.57 -5.62
C GLU A 59 1.72 -14.74 -4.66
N MET A 60 1.14 -13.74 -3.98
CA MET A 60 1.89 -12.89 -3.04
C MET A 60 2.23 -13.62 -1.74
N LYS A 61 3.39 -13.31 -1.17
CA LYS A 61 3.74 -13.70 0.19
C LYS A 61 2.99 -12.85 1.21
N LYS A 62 3.04 -13.26 2.50
CA LYS A 62 2.55 -12.42 3.60
C LYS A 62 3.34 -11.10 3.63
N ILE A 63 2.68 -10.00 3.99
CA ILE A 63 3.25 -8.66 4.05
C ILE A 63 3.48 -8.27 5.51
N ASP A 64 4.73 -7.99 5.84
CA ASP A 64 5.15 -7.57 7.19
C ASP A 64 5.02 -6.06 7.40
N LEU A 65 5.22 -5.27 6.33
CA LEU A 65 5.28 -3.82 6.35
C LEU A 65 4.63 -3.22 5.10
N ILE A 66 3.80 -2.20 5.29
CA ILE A 66 3.22 -1.39 4.21
C ILE A 66 3.79 0.01 4.30
N VAL A 67 4.26 0.53 3.16
CA VAL A 67 4.69 1.93 3.02
C VAL A 67 3.70 2.64 2.11
N CYS A 68 2.82 3.46 2.69
CA CYS A 68 1.85 4.23 1.93
C CYS A 68 2.36 5.65 1.66
N GLY A 69 2.01 6.19 0.50
CA GLY A 69 2.24 7.61 0.20
C GLY A 69 1.11 8.47 0.77
N SER A 70 1.47 9.63 1.29
CA SER A 70 0.54 10.58 1.92
C SER A 70 0.77 12.01 1.43
N VAL A 71 -0.30 12.79 1.34
CA VAL A 71 -0.30 14.23 1.07
C VAL A 71 -0.26 15.01 2.40
N ALA A 72 -1.06 14.60 3.37
CA ALA A 72 -1.04 15.11 4.74
C ALA A 72 -1.34 13.98 5.72
N VAL A 73 -0.86 14.12 6.95
CA VAL A 73 -1.04 13.15 8.05
C VAL A 73 -1.18 13.90 9.37
N ASN A 74 -1.71 13.26 10.40
CA ASN A 74 -1.71 13.82 11.74
C ASN A 74 -1.33 12.77 12.79
N ARG A 75 -1.14 13.22 14.03
CA ARG A 75 -0.67 12.39 15.14
C ARG A 75 -1.72 11.43 15.71
N SER A 76 -2.97 11.44 15.21
CA SER A 76 -3.95 10.38 15.53
C SER A 76 -3.79 9.13 14.64
N GLY A 77 -2.91 9.20 13.63
CA GLY A 77 -2.70 8.15 12.64
C GLY A 77 -3.60 8.27 11.41
N ALA A 78 -4.34 9.38 11.28
CA ALA A 78 -5.11 9.65 10.08
C ALA A 78 -4.20 10.18 8.95
N ARG A 79 -4.60 9.90 7.71
CA ARG A 79 -3.84 10.28 6.51
C ARG A 79 -4.75 10.69 5.37
N VAL A 80 -4.28 11.60 4.54
CA VAL A 80 -4.90 11.97 3.27
C VAL A 80 -3.99 11.51 2.14
N GLY A 81 -4.50 10.63 1.28
CA GLY A 81 -3.84 10.24 0.03
C GLY A 81 -4.10 11.23 -1.10
N LYS A 82 -3.81 10.83 -2.34
CA LYS A 82 -4.10 11.65 -3.54
C LYS A 82 -5.60 11.64 -3.94
N GLY A 83 -6.50 11.10 -3.11
CA GLY A 83 -7.94 11.02 -3.36
C GLY A 83 -8.43 9.79 -4.13
N GLY A 84 -7.54 8.95 -4.68
CA GLY A 84 -7.96 7.77 -5.46
C GLY A 84 -8.46 6.57 -4.63
N GLY A 85 -8.18 6.52 -3.31
CA GLY A 85 -8.54 5.41 -2.42
C GLY A 85 -7.92 4.06 -2.78
N TYR A 86 -6.83 4.04 -3.56
CA TYR A 86 -6.21 2.78 -4.02
C TYR A 86 -5.42 2.07 -2.93
N SER A 87 -4.69 2.79 -2.07
CA SER A 87 -3.93 2.16 -0.97
C SER A 87 -4.84 1.47 0.04
N ASP A 88 -6.00 2.06 0.32
CA ASP A 88 -7.01 1.47 1.21
C ASP A 88 -7.60 0.19 0.58
N LEU A 89 -7.84 0.23 -0.72
CA LEU A 89 -8.34 -0.92 -1.48
C LEU A 89 -7.30 -2.03 -1.67
N GLU A 90 -6.03 -1.67 -1.86
CA GLU A 90 -4.90 -2.60 -1.87
C GLU A 90 -4.83 -3.36 -0.55
N TYR A 91 -4.92 -2.66 0.59
CA TYR A 91 -4.97 -3.29 1.90
C TYR A 91 -6.17 -4.22 2.05
N ALA A 92 -7.38 -3.76 1.68
CA ALA A 92 -8.60 -4.54 1.77
C ALA A 92 -8.53 -5.85 0.94
N LEU A 93 -8.03 -5.78 -0.29
CA LEU A 93 -7.80 -6.96 -1.15
C LEU A 93 -6.82 -7.95 -0.51
N LEU A 94 -5.73 -7.45 0.05
CA LEU A 94 -4.73 -8.27 0.74
C LEU A 94 -5.26 -8.85 2.05
N ARG A 95 -6.19 -8.15 2.72
CA ARG A 95 -6.79 -8.56 3.99
C ARG A 95 -7.70 -9.77 3.78
N GLU A 96 -8.55 -9.74 2.75
CA GLU A 96 -9.39 -10.88 2.35
C GLU A 96 -8.55 -12.10 1.96
N GLU A 97 -7.37 -11.88 1.37
CA GLU A 97 -6.42 -12.92 0.97
C GLU A 97 -5.46 -13.36 2.08
N ARG A 98 -5.68 -12.85 3.30
CA ARG A 98 -4.89 -13.14 4.50
C ARG A 98 -3.39 -12.86 4.33
N LYS A 99 -3.04 -11.95 3.41
CA LYS A 99 -1.66 -11.48 3.19
C LYS A 99 -1.27 -10.38 4.17
N VAL A 100 -2.25 -9.65 4.69
CA VAL A 100 -2.09 -8.66 5.77
C VAL A 100 -3.02 -8.97 6.93
N ASP A 101 -2.66 -8.53 8.13
CA ASP A 101 -3.53 -8.59 9.30
C ASP A 101 -3.51 -7.30 10.14
N ALA A 102 -4.30 -7.27 11.21
CA ALA A 102 -4.41 -6.09 12.09
C ALA A 102 -3.06 -5.69 12.73
N ARG A 103 -2.07 -6.60 12.75
CA ARG A 103 -0.72 -6.35 13.26
C ARG A 103 0.26 -5.96 12.16
N THR A 104 -0.10 -6.05 10.86
CA THR A 104 0.76 -5.59 9.77
C THR A 104 1.02 -4.09 9.94
N VAL A 105 2.28 -3.70 10.04
CA VAL A 105 2.68 -2.31 10.32
C VAL A 105 2.49 -1.46 9.06
N ILE A 106 1.90 -0.28 9.20
CA ILE A 106 1.63 0.68 8.13
C ILE A 106 2.37 1.97 8.45
N ILE A 107 3.28 2.36 7.58
CA ILE A 107 4.12 3.54 7.74
C ILE A 107 4.00 4.49 6.56
N THR A 108 4.40 5.73 6.78
CA THR A 108 4.55 6.74 5.74
C THR A 108 5.85 7.49 5.93
N THR A 109 6.39 8.02 4.84
CA THR A 109 7.46 9.03 4.88
C THR A 109 6.92 10.35 4.37
N VAL A 110 7.09 11.42 5.15
CA VAL A 110 6.56 12.75 4.81
C VAL A 110 7.53 13.85 5.24
N HIS A 111 7.39 15.03 4.66
CA HIS A 111 8.03 16.24 5.17
C HIS A 111 7.32 16.72 6.45
N PRO A 112 7.99 17.33 7.45
CA PRO A 112 7.35 17.83 8.67
C PRO A 112 6.13 18.73 8.42
N LEU A 113 6.16 19.56 7.37
CA LEU A 113 5.02 20.41 6.95
C LEU A 113 3.75 19.65 6.53
N GLN A 114 3.87 18.36 6.23
CA GLN A 114 2.72 17.51 5.89
C GLN A 114 2.09 16.90 7.15
N ILE A 115 2.70 17.09 8.33
CA ILE A 115 2.13 16.73 9.61
C ILE A 115 1.30 17.93 10.09
N ILE A 116 -0.02 17.77 10.04
CA ILE A 116 -0.99 18.81 10.35
C ILE A 116 -1.66 18.51 11.70
N ASP A 117 -2.12 19.56 12.39
CA ASP A 117 -2.84 19.42 13.66
C ASP A 117 -4.35 19.30 13.45
N GLU A 118 -4.83 19.68 12.26
CA GLU A 118 -6.22 19.58 11.87
C GLU A 118 -6.72 18.13 11.86
N GLN A 119 -8.01 17.99 12.15
CA GLN A 119 -8.67 16.70 12.06
C GLN A 119 -8.76 16.27 10.59
N ILE A 120 -8.24 15.09 10.32
CA ILE A 120 -8.45 14.39 9.05
C ILE A 120 -9.64 13.44 9.24
N PRO A 121 -10.75 13.60 8.50
CA PRO A 121 -11.85 12.65 8.54
C PRO A 121 -11.38 11.26 8.13
N MET A 122 -11.74 10.27 8.93
CA MET A 122 -11.48 8.86 8.68
C MET A 122 -12.81 8.12 8.60
N THR A 123 -12.88 7.14 7.71
CA THR A 123 -14.00 6.22 7.56
C THR A 123 -13.53 4.78 7.80
N GLU A 124 -14.46 3.84 7.92
CA GLU A 124 -14.14 2.44 8.30
C GLU A 124 -13.23 1.70 7.31
N HIS A 125 -13.16 2.17 6.06
CA HIS A 125 -12.32 1.56 5.03
C HIS A 125 -10.93 2.18 4.93
N ASP A 126 -10.67 3.30 5.62
CA ASP A 126 -9.38 3.98 5.60
C ASP A 126 -8.36 3.26 6.48
N ILE A 127 -7.16 3.02 5.95
CA ILE A 127 -6.08 2.41 6.74
C ILE A 127 -5.40 3.47 7.62
N PRO A 128 -5.31 3.27 8.94
CA PRO A 128 -4.54 4.15 9.82
C PRO A 128 -3.04 3.90 9.70
N LEU A 129 -2.26 4.93 10.02
CA LEU A 129 -0.82 4.85 10.18
C LEU A 129 -0.46 4.35 11.59
N ASP A 130 0.56 3.50 11.65
CA ASP A 130 1.21 3.11 12.90
C ASP A 130 2.45 4.00 13.16
N VAL A 131 3.16 4.44 12.12
CA VAL A 131 4.37 5.28 12.25
C VAL A 131 4.42 6.37 11.16
N ILE A 132 4.77 7.60 11.57
CA ILE A 132 5.15 8.69 10.67
C ILE A 132 6.66 8.85 10.70
N ILE A 133 7.29 8.84 9.52
CA ILE A 133 8.74 9.05 9.40
C ILE A 133 8.99 10.38 8.69
N THR A 134 9.81 11.22 9.31
CA THR A 134 10.37 12.45 8.71
C THR A 134 11.89 12.29 8.52
N PRO A 135 12.59 13.26 7.90
CA PRO A 135 14.06 13.23 7.89
C PRO A 135 14.70 13.27 9.30
N GLU A 136 14.01 13.83 10.29
CA GLU A 136 14.53 14.08 11.64
C GLU A 136 14.12 13.01 12.66
N GLU A 137 12.95 12.40 12.51
CA GLU A 137 12.42 11.49 13.51
C GLU A 137 11.47 10.40 12.95
N ALA A 138 11.25 9.38 13.77
CA ALA A 138 10.20 8.39 13.59
C ALA A 138 9.21 8.50 14.76
N ILE A 139 7.96 8.83 14.45
CA ILE A 139 6.89 9.07 15.41
C ILE A 139 5.98 7.84 15.43
N GLU A 140 6.09 7.04 16.49
CA GLU A 140 5.17 5.93 16.75
C GLU A 140 3.81 6.47 17.22
N LEU A 141 2.74 5.97 16.61
CA LEU A 141 1.38 6.43 16.86
C LEU A 141 0.61 5.41 17.70
N LYS A 142 -0.11 5.90 18.70
CA LYS A 142 -1.14 5.14 19.39
C LYS A 142 -2.47 5.38 18.71
N SER A 143 -2.64 4.87 17.50
CA SER A 143 -3.87 5.08 16.76
C SER A 143 -5.04 4.36 17.43
N HIS A 144 -6.16 5.07 17.60
CA HIS A 144 -7.42 4.50 18.08
C HIS A 144 -8.27 3.90 16.95
N TYR A 145 -7.85 4.08 15.68
CA TYR A 145 -8.56 3.56 14.53
C TYR A 145 -8.29 2.06 14.35
N ARG A 146 -9.33 1.32 13.97
CA ARG A 146 -9.18 -0.09 13.57
C ARG A 146 -8.75 -0.16 12.12
N LYS A 147 -7.90 -1.13 11.79
CA LYS A 147 -7.58 -1.46 10.40
C LYS A 147 -8.78 -2.17 9.77
N PRO A 148 -9.11 -1.88 8.49
CA PRO A 148 -10.18 -2.54 7.73
C PRO A 148 -10.13 -4.07 7.82
N GLU A 149 -11.28 -4.73 7.88
CA GLU A 149 -11.34 -6.20 7.90
C GLU A 149 -11.41 -6.84 6.50
N GLY A 150 -11.62 -6.03 5.47
CA GLY A 150 -11.74 -6.48 4.08
C GLY A 150 -12.30 -5.37 3.20
N ILE A 151 -12.95 -5.75 2.10
CA ILE A 151 -13.57 -4.79 1.17
C ILE A 151 -14.95 -4.39 1.70
N TYR A 152 -15.17 -3.08 1.79
CA TYR A 152 -16.48 -2.52 2.15
C TYR A 152 -17.32 -2.33 0.88
N TRP A 153 -17.89 -3.44 0.38
CA TRP A 153 -18.66 -3.46 -0.87
C TRP A 153 -19.81 -2.43 -0.98
N PRO A 154 -20.60 -2.15 0.08
CA PRO A 154 -21.74 -1.22 -0.03
C PRO A 154 -21.36 0.22 -0.37
N ILE A 155 -20.13 0.64 -0.04
CA ILE A 155 -19.65 2.01 -0.26
C ILE A 155 -18.73 2.12 -1.49
N LEU A 156 -18.44 1.01 -2.17
CA LEU A 156 -17.54 0.99 -3.31
C LEU A 156 -18.32 1.33 -4.60
N PRO A 157 -17.96 2.42 -5.31
CA PRO A 157 -18.67 2.81 -6.52
C PRO A 157 -18.63 1.74 -7.61
N GLN A 158 -19.76 1.51 -8.29
CA GLN A 158 -19.88 0.48 -9.32
C GLN A 158 -18.86 0.67 -10.46
N GLU A 159 -18.61 1.92 -10.88
CA GLU A 159 -17.57 2.26 -11.86
C GLU A 159 -16.19 1.73 -11.46
N LYS A 160 -15.83 1.84 -10.17
CA LYS A 160 -14.55 1.36 -9.65
C LYS A 160 -14.49 -0.17 -9.63
N ILE A 161 -15.61 -0.84 -9.34
CA ILE A 161 -15.70 -2.30 -9.39
C ILE A 161 -15.49 -2.79 -10.83
N ASP A 162 -16.15 -2.16 -11.79
CA ASP A 162 -16.07 -2.55 -13.21
C ASP A 162 -14.70 -2.26 -13.83
N ALA A 163 -14.03 -1.19 -13.39
CA ALA A 163 -12.71 -0.80 -13.86
C ALA A 163 -11.55 -1.64 -13.29
N ILE A 164 -11.76 -2.33 -12.16
CA ILE A 164 -10.71 -3.10 -11.47
C ILE A 164 -11.02 -4.60 -11.63
N PRO A 165 -10.27 -5.34 -12.49
CA PRO A 165 -10.60 -6.72 -12.81
C PRO A 165 -10.71 -7.64 -11.60
N VAL A 166 -9.84 -7.48 -10.60
CA VAL A 166 -9.86 -8.31 -9.39
C VAL A 166 -11.08 -8.06 -8.50
N LEU A 167 -11.70 -6.88 -8.57
CA LEU A 167 -12.95 -6.60 -7.85
C LEU A 167 -14.16 -7.13 -8.61
N LYS A 168 -14.19 -6.88 -9.93
CA LYS A 168 -15.24 -7.40 -10.81
C LYS A 168 -15.39 -8.90 -10.68
N ASN A 169 -14.28 -9.64 -10.75
CA ASN A 169 -14.30 -11.10 -10.66
C ASN A 169 -14.76 -11.60 -9.28
N ARG A 170 -14.44 -10.87 -8.20
CA ARG A 170 -14.85 -11.21 -6.82
C ARG A 170 -16.33 -10.95 -6.56
N LYS A 171 -16.92 -9.90 -7.15
CA LYS A 171 -18.34 -9.58 -6.95
C LYS A 171 -19.27 -10.54 -7.71
N GLN A 172 -18.75 -11.18 -8.75
CA GLN A 172 -19.50 -12.08 -9.62
C GLN A 172 -19.40 -13.56 -9.21
N GLY A 173 -18.42 -13.92 -8.38
CA GLY A 173 -18.24 -15.27 -7.83
C GLY A 173 -18.79 -15.38 -6.43
#